data_AF-A0A4U2Q4T2-F1
#
_entry.id   AF-A0A4U2Q4T2-F1
#
_cell.length_a   1.000
_cell.length_b   1.000
_cell.length_c   1.000
_cell.angle_alpha   90.00
_cell.angle_beta   90.00
_cell.angle_gamma   90.00
#
_symmetry.space_group_name_H-M   'P 1'
#
loop_
_entity.id
_entity.type
_entity.pdbx_description
1 polymer ?
#
loop_
_entity_poly.entity_id
_entity_poly.type
_entity_poly.pdbx_seq_one_letter_code
_entity_poly.pdbx_strand_id
1 'polypeptide(L)'
;MRKGYSAMIAVFLLVSVLSFWPTSSSVVAATASTKLADGTYTLKYDILKAENDSVSMANDYFEKPAKLYVKKGQMTMQIKLNHSEWTTGFKVDYKGKIIDTKVIHKDAKTDTRTVQFPITTVSSPLISKIHVTVPAYNYDHDYTIRFAFDSKSVKKVAAVQSTKSTKSSKK
;
A
#
# COMPACT_ATOMS: atom_id res chain seq x y z
N MET A 1 61.19 -62.38 -20.23
CA MET A 1 60.11 -63.24 -20.79
C MET A 1 58.77 -62.57 -20.49
N ARG A 2 57.89 -62.56 -21.50
CA ARG A 2 56.59 -61.89 -21.55
C ARG A 2 55.50 -62.69 -20.82
N LYS A 3 54.44 -61.99 -20.38
CA LYS A 3 52.99 -62.31 -20.38
C LYS A 3 52.35 -61.63 -19.16
N GLY A 4 51.29 -60.83 -19.23
CA GLY A 4 50.34 -60.52 -20.29
C GLY A 4 48.95 -60.53 -19.66
N TYR A 5 48.19 -59.44 -19.74
CA TYR A 5 46.73 -59.45 -19.61
C TYR A 5 46.12 -58.40 -20.54
N SER A 6 45.31 -58.91 -21.47
CA SER A 6 44.45 -58.17 -22.38
C SER A 6 43.26 -57.59 -21.62
N ALA A 7 42.92 -56.33 -21.90
CA ALA A 7 41.60 -55.78 -21.61
C ALA A 7 41.13 -54.95 -22.81
N MET A 8 40.23 -55.56 -23.57
CA MET A 8 39.33 -54.95 -24.56
C MET A 8 38.32 -54.08 -23.83
N ILE A 9 38.11 -52.81 -24.23
CA ILE A 9 36.79 -52.18 -24.13
C ILE A 9 36.51 -51.35 -25.39
N ALA A 10 35.41 -51.74 -26.02
CA ALA A 10 34.77 -51.22 -27.21
C ALA A 10 34.48 -49.71 -27.19
N VAL A 11 34.69 -49.06 -28.34
CA VAL A 11 34.23 -47.71 -28.66
C VAL A 11 32.75 -47.76 -29.02
N PHE A 12 31.91 -47.20 -28.16
CA PHE A 12 30.47 -47.05 -28.40
C PHE A 12 30.17 -45.74 -29.15
N LEU A 13 29.44 -45.91 -30.25
CA LEU A 13 28.85 -44.89 -31.12
C LEU A 13 27.96 -43.90 -30.34
N LEU A 14 28.12 -42.60 -30.58
CA LEU A 14 27.19 -41.58 -30.11
C LEU A 14 26.46 -40.94 -31.31
N VAL A 15 25.22 -41.36 -31.49
CA VAL A 15 24.26 -40.84 -32.47
C VAL A 15 23.66 -39.55 -31.94
N SER A 16 23.79 -38.47 -32.73
CA SER A 16 23.12 -37.19 -32.57
C SER A 16 21.67 -37.30 -33.03
N VAL A 17 20.67 -37.03 -32.18
CA VAL A 17 19.37 -36.47 -32.63
C VAL A 17 18.57 -35.78 -31.50
N LEU A 18 17.95 -34.65 -31.88
CA LEU A 18 16.74 -34.00 -31.34
C LEU A 18 16.84 -32.99 -30.18
N SER A 19 17.17 -31.77 -30.60
CA SER A 19 16.69 -30.49 -30.10
C SER A 19 15.17 -30.48 -29.88
N PHE A 20 14.69 -30.46 -28.63
CA PHE A 20 13.34 -29.99 -28.28
C PHE A 20 13.28 -29.64 -26.77
N TRP A 21 13.74 -28.44 -26.42
CA TRP A 21 13.42 -27.85 -25.12
C TRP A 21 12.31 -26.81 -25.32
N PRO A 22 11.13 -26.97 -24.70
CA PRO A 22 10.15 -25.91 -24.65
C PRO A 22 10.64 -24.87 -23.63
N THR A 23 11.21 -23.77 -24.11
CA THR A 23 11.29 -22.56 -23.29
C THR A 23 9.88 -22.00 -23.20
N SER A 24 9.19 -22.35 -22.12
CA SER A 24 7.96 -21.68 -21.70
C SER A 24 8.32 -20.23 -21.38
N SER A 25 8.37 -19.39 -22.42
CA SER A 25 8.45 -17.94 -22.25
C SER A 25 7.08 -17.48 -21.79
N SER A 26 6.88 -17.40 -20.48
CA SER A 26 5.73 -16.74 -19.90
C SER A 26 5.79 -15.27 -20.32
N VAL A 27 4.96 -14.89 -21.29
CA VAL A 27 4.58 -13.50 -21.48
C VAL A 27 3.81 -13.06 -20.24
N VAL A 28 4.51 -12.51 -19.26
CA VAL A 28 3.87 -11.68 -18.25
C VAL A 28 3.35 -10.47 -19.02
N ALA A 29 2.05 -10.51 -19.34
CA ALA A 29 1.32 -9.35 -19.78
C ALA A 29 1.49 -8.28 -18.70
N ALA A 30 2.40 -7.34 -18.95
CA ALA A 30 2.52 -6.13 -18.17
C ALA A 30 1.22 -5.36 -18.41
N THR A 31 0.25 -5.55 -17.52
CA THR A 31 -0.89 -4.67 -17.40
C THR A 31 -0.33 -3.27 -17.17
N ALA A 32 -0.40 -2.43 -18.20
CA ALA A 32 -0.06 -1.03 -18.15
C ALA A 32 -1.08 -0.31 -17.27
N SER A 33 -0.99 -0.54 -15.97
CA SER A 33 -1.50 0.39 -14.97
C SER A 33 -0.61 1.61 -15.08
N THR A 34 -1.18 2.78 -15.37
CA THR A 34 -0.48 4.06 -15.41
C THR A 34 0.27 4.26 -14.10
N LYS A 35 1.54 3.83 -14.07
CA LYS A 35 2.29 3.64 -12.84
C LYS A 35 2.85 4.99 -12.44
N LEU A 36 2.33 5.54 -11.34
CA LEU A 36 2.89 6.74 -10.74
C LEU A 36 4.40 6.56 -10.55
N ALA A 37 5.17 7.57 -10.94
CA ALA A 37 6.61 7.60 -10.69
C ALA A 37 6.89 7.68 -9.18
N ASP A 38 8.12 7.38 -8.79
CA ASP A 38 8.52 7.51 -7.39
C ASP A 38 8.41 8.97 -6.94
N GLY A 39 7.84 9.17 -5.75
CA GLY A 39 7.57 10.49 -5.21
C GLY A 39 6.56 10.52 -4.08
N THR A 40 6.34 11.73 -3.57
CA THR A 40 5.26 12.04 -2.63
C THR A 40 4.19 12.82 -3.36
N TYR A 41 2.93 12.48 -3.10
CA TYR A 41 1.76 13.04 -3.74
C TYR A 41 0.74 13.45 -2.68
N THR A 42 -0.15 14.35 -3.06
CA THR A 42 -1.38 14.64 -2.32
C THR A 42 -2.58 14.35 -3.21
N LEU A 43 -3.67 13.91 -2.60
CA LEU A 43 -4.93 13.67 -3.30
C LEU A 43 -6.11 13.96 -2.39
N LYS A 44 -7.20 14.44 -2.98
CA LYS A 44 -8.50 14.55 -2.33
C LYS A 44 -9.16 13.17 -2.29
N TYR A 45 -10.06 13.01 -1.34
CA TYR A 45 -10.87 11.82 -1.17
C TYR A 45 -12.08 12.14 -0.31
N ASP A 46 -13.11 11.33 -0.46
CA ASP A 46 -14.28 11.31 0.40
C ASP A 46 -14.43 9.94 1.07
N ILE A 47 -15.06 9.93 2.25
CA ILE A 47 -15.52 8.70 2.88
C ILE A 47 -16.97 8.46 2.50
N LEU A 48 -17.24 7.33 1.85
CA LEU A 48 -18.58 6.91 1.46
C LEU A 48 -19.12 5.84 2.42
N LYS A 49 -20.45 5.69 2.39
CA LYS A 49 -21.14 4.57 3.07
C LYS A 49 -20.74 3.24 2.46
N ALA A 50 -20.95 2.14 3.20
CA ALA A 50 -20.63 0.80 2.70
C ALA A 50 -21.52 0.40 1.52
N GLU A 51 -22.81 0.70 1.60
CA GLU A 51 -23.84 0.12 0.74
C GLU A 51 -24.07 0.94 -0.54
N ASN A 52 -23.68 2.22 -0.56
CA ASN A 52 -23.93 3.12 -1.68
C ASN A 52 -22.93 4.28 -1.68
N ASP A 53 -22.92 5.04 -2.78
CA ASP A 53 -21.96 6.13 -3.03
C ASP A 53 -22.31 7.47 -2.35
N SER A 54 -23.21 7.47 -1.36
CA SER A 54 -23.42 8.65 -0.53
C SER A 54 -22.24 8.88 0.41
N VAL A 55 -21.94 10.14 0.67
CA VAL A 55 -20.95 10.55 1.68
C VAL A 55 -21.38 10.03 3.06
N SER A 56 -20.44 9.45 3.79
CA SER A 56 -20.61 8.97 5.16
C SER A 56 -20.44 10.11 6.16
N MET A 57 -21.14 10.04 7.30
CA MET A 57 -20.88 10.94 8.44
C MET A 57 -19.43 10.84 8.92
N ALA A 58 -18.79 9.68 8.72
CA ALA A 58 -17.39 9.49 9.02
C ALA A 58 -16.49 10.49 8.28
N ASN A 59 -16.92 11.02 7.12
CA ASN A 59 -16.10 11.91 6.29
C ASN A 59 -15.50 13.07 7.09
N ASP A 60 -16.26 13.70 7.99
CA ASP A 60 -15.82 14.90 8.71
C ASP A 60 -14.69 14.63 9.72
N TYR A 61 -14.45 13.36 10.06
CA TYR A 61 -13.42 12.94 11.00
C TYR A 61 -12.08 12.58 10.34
N PHE A 62 -12.05 12.55 9.01
CA PHE A 62 -10.86 12.27 8.22
C PHE A 62 -10.40 13.53 7.50
N GLU A 63 -9.18 13.99 7.78
CA GLU A 63 -8.60 15.23 7.28
C GLU A 63 -8.18 15.11 5.81
N LYS A 64 -8.39 16.17 5.03
CA LYS A 64 -8.02 16.25 3.61
C LYS A 64 -6.95 17.32 3.35
N PRO A 65 -6.09 17.14 2.33
CA PRO A 65 -5.94 15.96 1.47
C PRO A 65 -5.16 14.82 2.15
N ALA A 66 -5.24 13.61 1.59
CA ALA A 66 -4.36 12.51 1.97
C ALA A 66 -2.97 12.68 1.34
N LYS A 67 -1.97 12.02 1.93
CA LYS A 67 -0.61 11.92 1.37
C LYS A 67 -0.36 10.52 0.84
N LEU A 68 0.13 10.42 -0.39
CA LEU A 68 0.47 9.16 -1.04
C LEU A 68 1.97 9.12 -1.32
N TYR A 69 2.63 8.05 -0.88
CA TYR A 69 4.03 7.78 -1.13
C TYR A 69 4.16 6.64 -2.14
N VAL A 70 4.90 6.88 -3.20
CA VAL A 70 5.18 5.90 -4.26
C VAL A 70 6.67 5.62 -4.28
N LYS A 71 7.05 4.35 -4.10
CA LYS A 71 8.45 3.92 -4.16
C LYS A 71 8.55 2.56 -4.83
N LYS A 72 9.31 2.47 -5.92
CA LYS A 72 9.47 1.25 -6.73
C LYS A 72 8.12 0.62 -7.12
N GLY A 73 7.08 1.45 -7.35
CA GLY A 73 5.73 0.99 -7.65
C GLY A 73 4.88 0.53 -6.47
N GLN A 74 5.40 0.57 -5.25
CA GLN A 74 4.60 0.32 -4.05
C GLN A 74 3.97 1.64 -3.59
N MET A 75 2.68 1.60 -3.29
CA MET A 75 1.90 2.75 -2.85
C MET A 75 1.58 2.64 -1.36
N THR A 76 1.87 3.70 -0.61
CA THR A 76 1.59 3.81 0.82
C THR A 76 0.83 5.08 1.08
N MET A 77 -0.36 4.97 1.67
CA MET A 77 -1.22 6.09 2.01
C MET A 77 -0.95 6.53 3.45
N GLN A 78 -0.98 7.84 3.69
CA GLN A 78 -1.05 8.44 5.01
C GLN A 78 -2.28 9.34 5.11
N ILE A 79 -3.05 9.11 6.17
CA ILE A 79 -4.28 9.85 6.45
C ILE A 79 -4.26 10.34 7.90
N LYS A 80 -4.65 11.59 8.10
CA LYS A 80 -4.84 12.18 9.41
C LYS A 80 -6.32 12.10 9.81
N LEU A 81 -6.56 11.77 11.07
CA LEU A 81 -7.87 11.73 11.70
C LEU A 81 -7.91 12.79 12.79
N ASN A 82 -9.04 13.45 12.93
CA ASN A 82 -9.38 14.24 14.12
C ASN A 82 -10.27 13.39 15.05
N HIS A 83 -10.51 13.88 16.27
CA HIS A 83 -11.21 13.14 17.32
C HIS A 83 -10.67 11.70 17.44
N SER A 84 -9.34 11.58 17.50
CA SER A 84 -8.65 10.31 17.40
C SER A 84 -9.15 9.33 18.47
N GLU A 85 -9.45 9.79 19.68
CA GLU A 85 -9.94 8.92 20.76
C GLU A 85 -11.23 8.16 20.40
N TRP A 86 -12.08 8.69 19.52
CA TRP A 86 -13.36 8.07 19.19
C TRP A 86 -13.21 6.87 18.27
N THR A 87 -12.27 6.91 17.33
CA THR A 87 -12.03 5.77 16.43
C THR A 87 -11.03 4.82 17.09
N THR A 88 -11.53 3.81 17.79
CA THR A 88 -10.75 2.83 18.56
C THR A 88 -10.21 1.68 17.70
N GLY A 89 -10.86 1.38 16.57
CA GLY A 89 -10.40 0.41 15.58
C GLY A 89 -10.32 1.02 14.19
N PHE A 90 -9.25 0.72 13.44
CA PHE A 90 -9.12 1.17 12.05
C PHE A 90 -8.31 0.18 11.20
N LYS A 91 -9.03 -0.53 10.33
CA LYS A 91 -8.52 -1.55 9.41
C LYS A 91 -8.89 -1.23 7.97
N VAL A 92 -8.07 -1.65 7.01
CA VAL A 92 -8.31 -1.46 5.57
C VAL A 92 -8.19 -2.78 4.82
N ASP A 93 -8.89 -2.91 3.70
CA ASP A 93 -8.64 -4.00 2.76
C ASP A 93 -7.30 -3.78 2.04
N TYR A 94 -6.43 -4.79 2.07
CA TYR A 94 -5.25 -4.80 1.24
C TYR A 94 -5.11 -6.17 0.60
N LYS A 95 -5.34 -6.21 -0.72
CA LYS A 95 -5.29 -7.43 -1.53
C LYS A 95 -6.26 -8.51 -1.02
N GLY A 96 -7.48 -8.11 -0.67
CA GLY A 96 -8.53 -9.03 -0.21
C GLY A 96 -8.39 -9.48 1.24
N LYS A 97 -7.48 -8.86 2.01
CA LYS A 97 -7.29 -9.12 3.44
C LYS A 97 -7.50 -7.83 4.22
N ILE A 98 -8.30 -7.91 5.28
CA ILE A 98 -8.47 -6.80 6.23
C ILE A 98 -7.25 -6.76 7.16
N ILE A 99 -6.49 -5.66 7.11
CA ILE A 99 -5.28 -5.43 7.91
C ILE A 99 -5.42 -4.18 8.78
N ASP A 100 -4.77 -4.19 9.94
CA ASP A 100 -4.68 -3.01 10.81
C ASP A 100 -3.81 -1.91 10.20
N THR A 101 -4.27 -0.66 10.35
CA THR A 101 -3.48 0.51 9.96
C THR A 101 -2.38 0.77 11.00
N LYS A 102 -1.23 1.30 10.55
CA LYS A 102 -0.11 1.65 11.44
C LYS A 102 -0.21 3.11 11.86
N VAL A 103 -0.28 3.38 13.16
CA VAL A 103 -0.15 4.76 13.67
C VAL A 103 1.30 5.21 13.57
N ILE A 104 1.55 6.35 12.92
CA ILE A 104 2.89 6.92 12.72
C ILE A 104 3.10 8.23 13.50
N HIS A 105 2.01 8.88 13.90
CA HIS A 105 2.04 10.10 14.70
C HIS A 105 0.73 10.25 15.48
N LYS A 106 0.82 10.79 16.69
CA LYS A 106 -0.32 11.19 17.53
C LYS A 106 -0.04 12.57 18.12
N ASP A 107 -1.05 13.41 18.14
CA ASP A 107 -1.06 14.70 18.83
C ASP A 107 -2.21 14.70 19.84
N ALA A 108 -1.88 14.58 21.12
CA ALA A 108 -2.86 14.57 22.19
C ALA A 108 -3.47 15.96 22.46
N LYS A 109 -2.78 17.06 22.08
CA LYS A 109 -3.28 18.41 22.34
C LYS A 109 -4.47 18.76 21.45
N THR A 110 -4.44 18.28 20.22
CA THR A 110 -5.51 18.52 19.24
C THR A 110 -6.37 17.29 19.00
N ASP A 111 -6.21 16.23 19.80
CA ASP A 111 -6.80 14.90 19.61
C ASP A 111 -6.78 14.42 18.14
N THR A 112 -5.58 14.39 17.54
CA THR A 112 -5.41 13.91 16.17
C THR A 112 -4.39 12.80 16.07
N ARG A 113 -4.51 11.96 15.04
CA ARG A 113 -3.49 10.98 14.70
C ARG A 113 -3.29 10.87 13.21
N THR A 114 -2.09 10.48 12.80
CA THR A 114 -1.81 10.09 11.42
C THR A 114 -1.54 8.60 11.37
N VAL A 115 -2.25 7.91 10.49
CA VAL A 115 -2.04 6.49 10.21
C VAL A 115 -1.43 6.29 8.83
N GLN A 116 -0.83 5.13 8.64
CA GLN A 116 -0.19 4.70 7.41
C GLN A 116 -0.61 3.27 7.06
N PHE A 117 -0.90 3.03 5.79
CA PHE A 117 -1.24 1.69 5.30
C PHE A 117 -0.92 1.55 3.80
N PRO A 118 -0.63 0.33 3.32
CA PRO A 118 -0.41 0.09 1.90
C PRO A 118 -1.73 0.13 1.13
N ILE A 119 -1.67 0.54 -0.14
CA ILE A 119 -2.81 0.47 -1.07
C ILE A 119 -2.37 -0.11 -2.42
N THR A 120 -3.33 -0.65 -3.18
CA THR A 120 -3.08 -1.22 -4.50
C THR A 120 -3.41 -0.26 -5.65
N THR A 121 -4.35 0.66 -5.44
CA THR A 121 -4.83 1.61 -6.45
C THR A 121 -5.54 2.79 -5.78
N VAL A 122 -5.61 3.91 -6.50
CA VAL A 122 -6.44 5.07 -6.16
C VAL A 122 -7.67 5.20 -7.07
N SER A 123 -7.81 4.32 -8.08
CA SER A 123 -8.89 4.42 -9.08
C SER A 123 -10.20 3.76 -8.66
N SER A 124 -10.21 3.03 -7.54
CA SER A 124 -11.41 2.39 -7.01
C SER A 124 -11.52 2.65 -5.52
N PRO A 125 -12.74 2.66 -4.95
CA PRO A 125 -12.91 2.84 -3.52
C PRO A 125 -12.20 1.75 -2.72
N LEU A 126 -11.52 2.14 -1.65
CA LEU A 126 -10.87 1.23 -0.71
C LEU A 126 -11.80 0.94 0.46
N ILE A 127 -12.12 -0.34 0.68
CA ILE A 127 -12.92 -0.79 1.82
C ILE A 127 -12.13 -0.63 3.11
N SER A 128 -12.79 -0.14 4.15
CA SER A 128 -12.24 0.01 5.49
C SER A 128 -13.27 -0.39 6.54
N LYS A 129 -12.79 -0.97 7.63
CA LYS A 129 -13.58 -1.29 8.81
C LYS A 129 -13.07 -0.46 9.97
N ILE A 130 -13.96 0.31 10.58
CA ILE A 130 -13.67 1.12 11.76
C ILE A 130 -14.53 0.66 12.92
N HIS A 131 -14.01 0.83 14.12
CA HIS A 131 -14.74 0.68 15.36
C HIS A 131 -14.73 2.04 16.06
N VAL A 132 -15.89 2.53 16.45
CA VAL A 132 -16.08 3.85 17.03
C VAL A 132 -16.72 3.70 18.40
N THR A 133 -16.03 4.21 19.41
CA THR A 133 -16.46 4.15 20.81
C THR A 133 -16.44 5.57 21.40
N VAL A 134 -17.59 6.02 21.92
CA VAL A 134 -17.70 7.31 22.63
C VAL A 134 -18.39 7.08 23.97
N PRO A 135 -17.62 6.85 25.06
CA PRO A 135 -18.18 6.45 26.36
C PRO A 135 -19.21 7.43 26.92
N ALA A 136 -19.01 8.74 26.70
CA ALA A 136 -19.92 9.79 27.18
C ALA A 136 -21.34 9.68 26.60
N TYR A 137 -21.52 9.01 25.47
CA TYR A 137 -22.81 8.80 24.81
C TYR A 137 -23.24 7.32 24.80
N ASN A 138 -22.51 6.46 25.52
CA ASN A 138 -22.72 5.01 25.49
C ASN A 138 -22.80 4.45 24.05
N TYR A 139 -21.93 4.99 23.18
CA TYR A 139 -21.90 4.68 21.76
C TYR A 139 -20.73 3.74 21.47
N ASP A 140 -21.00 2.59 20.86
CA ASP A 140 -19.99 1.59 20.53
C ASP A 140 -20.41 0.76 19.32
N HIS A 141 -19.81 1.03 18.16
CA HIS A 141 -20.27 0.47 16.88
C HIS A 141 -19.14 0.18 15.90
N ASP A 142 -19.30 -0.92 15.16
CA ASP A 142 -18.52 -1.23 13.98
C ASP A 142 -19.17 -0.68 12.71
N TYR A 143 -18.35 -0.07 11.86
CA TYR A 143 -18.77 0.42 10.55
C TYR A 143 -17.86 -0.08 9.45
N THR A 144 -18.47 -0.41 8.32
CA THR A 144 -17.75 -0.48 7.04
C THR A 144 -17.90 0.87 6.34
N ILE A 145 -16.80 1.41 5.85
CA ILE A 145 -16.74 2.65 5.08
C ILE A 145 -15.89 2.42 3.83
N ARG A 146 -16.00 3.31 2.84
CA ARG A 146 -15.19 3.24 1.63
C ARG A 146 -14.46 4.57 1.39
N PHE A 147 -13.14 4.52 1.25
CA PHE A 147 -12.35 5.68 0.83
C PHE A 147 -12.44 5.81 -0.68
N ALA A 148 -13.17 6.81 -1.16
CA ALA A 148 -13.25 7.16 -2.58
C ALA A 148 -12.19 8.21 -2.90
N PHE A 149 -11.07 7.77 -3.46
CA PHE A 149 -9.97 8.64 -3.86
C PHE A 149 -10.29 9.35 -5.18
N ASP A 150 -9.95 10.63 -5.28
CA ASP A 150 -10.03 11.37 -6.55
C ASP A 150 -8.68 11.27 -7.28
N SER A 151 -8.57 10.29 -8.19
CA SER A 151 -7.38 10.08 -9.03
C SER A 151 -6.99 11.30 -9.87
N LYS A 152 -7.92 12.19 -10.22
CA LYS A 152 -7.64 13.40 -11.01
C LYS A 152 -7.02 14.51 -10.15
N SER A 153 -7.20 14.43 -8.83
CA SER A 153 -6.61 15.38 -7.88
C SER A 153 -5.18 15.06 -7.46
N VAL A 154 -4.60 13.96 -7.94
CA VAL A 154 -3.25 13.51 -7.57
C VAL A 154 -2.22 14.55 -8.03
N LYS A 155 -1.61 15.22 -7.06
CA LYS A 155 -0.60 16.26 -7.28
C LYS A 155 0.72 15.87 -6.62
N LYS A 156 1.80 15.83 -7.39
CA LYS A 156 3.15 15.56 -6.86
C LYS A 156 3.55 16.73 -5.95
N VAL A 157 3.96 16.41 -4.73
CA VAL A 157 4.54 17.38 -3.80
C VAL A 157 6.01 17.51 -4.20
N ALA A 158 6.43 18.73 -4.57
CA ALA A 158 7.85 19.01 -4.76
C ALA A 158 8.58 18.65 -3.46
N ALA A 159 9.73 17.98 -3.56
CA ALA A 159 10.52 17.64 -2.39
C ALA A 159 10.96 18.94 -1.69
N VAL A 160 10.22 19.36 -0.66
CA VAL A 160 10.71 20.37 0.26
C VAL A 160 11.88 19.72 0.97
N GLN A 161 13.07 20.18 0.60
CA GLN A 161 14.30 19.90 1.33
C GLN A 161 14.00 20.03 2.82
N SER A 162 14.47 19.06 3.59
CA SER A 162 14.59 19.14 5.04
C SER A 162 14.91 20.57 5.48
N THR A 163 13.91 21.28 6.02
CA THR A 163 14.17 22.49 6.80
C THR A 163 14.95 22.01 8.01
N LYS A 164 16.27 22.17 7.92
CA LYS A 164 17.19 22.18 9.04
C LYS A 164 16.51 22.91 10.20
N SER A 165 16.38 22.23 11.32
CA SER A 165 16.30 22.85 12.63
C SER A 165 17.56 23.72 12.79
N THR A 166 17.47 24.99 12.40
CA THR A 166 18.45 26.00 12.77
C THR A 166 18.22 26.31 14.25
N LYS A 167 19.14 25.77 15.03
CA LYS A 167 19.50 26.21 16.38
C LYS A 167 19.62 27.74 16.41
N SER A 168 18.78 28.41 17.18
CA SER A 168 18.97 29.78 17.69
C SER A 168 18.64 29.64 19.18
N SER A 169 19.52 29.67 20.18
CA SER A 169 20.79 30.37 20.44
C SER A 169 20.73 31.87 20.15
N LYS A 170 21.00 32.65 21.21
CA LYS A 170 20.95 34.11 21.38
C LYS A 170 19.51 34.66 21.51
N LYS A 171 19.17 35.37 22.58
CA LYS A 171 19.97 36.31 23.38
C LYS A 171 19.64 36.22 24.87
#